data_AF-A0A1B0Z1R7-F1
#
_entry.id   AF-A0A1B0Z1R7-F1
#
_cell.length_a   1.000
_cell.length_b   1.000
_cell.length_c   1.000
_cell.angle_alpha   90.00
_cell.angle_beta   90.00
_cell.angle_gamma   90.00
#
_symmetry.space_group_name_H-M   'P 1'
#
loop_
_entity.id
_entity.type
_entity.pdbx_description
1 polymer ?
#
loop_
_entity_poly.entity_id
_entity_poly.type
_entity_poly.pdbx_seq_one_letter_code
_entity_poly.pdbx_strand_id
1 'polypeptide(L)'
;MAANDIIGAIEWQAPDEGTGTDAILVSAAIKAYAEGDHSSSSNATTLGFYTGASEAAAIKMSLSSGGNLDVTGDITGLTLNADGDTAAGDNAAMGYTASEGLILTGQGSTDDITIKNDADTTVVNVATGATDVEISAGNILFGTANKGVYLGVTSATAANLLDDYEEGTFTPAYTFGGSTTGIVYGTNLQKGRYTKIGRFVECILYIGMTDKGSESGNISITGFPFTSVNDGFNTSAVAHIGAFTGGWDLSAEAHFTGAVQNNSATLELRENVFSTDTNAVAVTAAMATDDSQMYMSVMYQAA
;
A
#
# COMPACT_ATOMS: atom_id res chain seq x y z
N MET A 1 -39.53 -37.31 -31.07
CA MET A 1 -38.17 -37.26 -30.54
C MET A 1 -38.29 -36.77 -29.12
N ALA A 2 -37.71 -37.47 -28.17
CA ALA A 2 -37.70 -37.15 -26.75
C ALA A 2 -36.35 -36.54 -26.34
N ALA A 3 -36.28 -36.00 -25.11
CA ALA A 3 -35.02 -35.50 -24.56
C ALA A 3 -33.91 -36.56 -24.61
N ASN A 4 -32.71 -36.13 -24.98
CA ASN A 4 -31.49 -36.93 -25.19
C ASN A 4 -31.52 -37.90 -26.38
N ASP A 5 -32.58 -37.90 -27.20
CA ASP A 5 -32.55 -38.64 -28.46
C ASP A 5 -31.45 -38.06 -29.37
N ILE A 6 -30.64 -38.95 -29.95
CA ILE A 6 -29.64 -38.56 -30.96
C ILE A 6 -30.38 -38.25 -32.26
N ILE A 7 -30.29 -37.00 -32.68
CA ILE A 7 -30.87 -36.51 -33.94
C ILE A 7 -29.97 -36.88 -35.11
N GLY A 8 -28.66 -36.83 -34.88
CA GLY A 8 -27.64 -37.17 -35.86
C GLY A 8 -26.27 -37.26 -35.21
N ALA A 9 -25.38 -38.06 -35.81
CA ALA A 9 -24.03 -38.28 -35.31
C ALA A 9 -23.04 -38.42 -36.48
N ILE A 10 -21.83 -37.93 -36.25
CA ILE A 10 -20.63 -38.22 -37.03
C ILE A 10 -19.65 -38.88 -36.07
N GLU A 11 -19.21 -40.09 -36.40
CA GLU A 11 -18.34 -40.90 -35.53
C GLU A 11 -17.06 -41.27 -36.27
N TRP A 12 -15.93 -41.19 -35.57
CA TRP A 12 -14.63 -41.64 -36.04
C TRP A 12 -14.15 -42.80 -35.17
N GLN A 13 -13.85 -43.92 -35.84
CA GLN A 13 -13.28 -45.13 -35.24
C GLN A 13 -12.06 -45.53 -36.07
N ALA A 14 -11.03 -46.07 -35.42
CA ALA A 14 -9.92 -46.69 -36.15
C ALA A 14 -10.45 -47.88 -36.99
N PRO A 15 -9.69 -48.36 -38.00
CA PRO A 15 -9.95 -49.69 -38.55
C PRO A 15 -10.02 -50.70 -37.41
N ASP A 16 -10.74 -51.81 -37.58
CA ASP A 16 -10.81 -52.89 -36.59
C ASP A 16 -9.43 -53.56 -36.44
N GLU A 17 -8.52 -52.84 -35.79
CA GLU A 17 -7.13 -53.21 -35.61
C GLU A 17 -7.13 -54.34 -34.58
N GLY A 18 -6.61 -55.50 -34.98
CA GLY A 18 -6.64 -56.73 -34.18
C GLY A 18 -5.89 -56.67 -32.85
N THR A 19 -5.35 -55.51 -32.48
CA THR A 19 -4.74 -55.23 -31.18
C THR A 19 -5.77 -55.16 -30.04
N GLY A 20 -7.06 -54.99 -30.35
CA GLY A 20 -8.15 -54.96 -29.36
C GLY A 20 -8.15 -53.71 -28.47
N THR A 21 -9.02 -53.71 -27.46
CA THR A 21 -9.26 -52.64 -26.46
C THR A 21 -9.78 -51.31 -27.04
N ASP A 22 -9.04 -50.21 -26.93
CA ASP A 22 -9.49 -48.88 -27.35
C ASP A 22 -9.48 -48.72 -28.87
N ALA A 23 -8.70 -49.56 -29.57
CA ALA A 23 -8.59 -49.54 -31.03
C ALA A 23 -9.90 -49.90 -31.74
N ILE A 24 -10.84 -50.53 -31.03
CA ILE A 24 -12.17 -50.90 -31.57
C ILE A 24 -13.30 -49.99 -31.05
N LEU A 25 -12.97 -48.90 -30.34
CA LEU A 25 -13.93 -47.96 -29.81
C LEU A 25 -13.98 -46.70 -30.69
N VAL A 26 -15.13 -46.03 -30.71
CA VAL A 26 -15.24 -44.68 -31.28
C VAL A 26 -14.30 -43.76 -30.50
N SER A 27 -13.29 -43.22 -31.18
CA SER A 27 -12.23 -42.39 -30.58
C SER A 27 -12.58 -40.90 -30.60
N ALA A 28 -13.46 -40.48 -31.51
CA ALA A 28 -14.05 -39.15 -31.53
C ALA A 28 -15.46 -39.16 -32.14
N ALA A 29 -16.29 -38.18 -31.78
CA ALA A 29 -17.59 -37.99 -32.41
C ALA A 29 -18.10 -36.54 -32.32
N ILE A 30 -19.02 -36.17 -33.20
CA ILE A 30 -19.88 -35.00 -33.07
C ILE A 30 -21.32 -35.50 -33.10
N LYS A 31 -22.11 -35.20 -32.07
CA LYS A 31 -23.47 -35.74 -31.91
C LYS A 31 -24.44 -34.62 -31.56
N ALA A 32 -25.59 -34.59 -32.23
CA ALA A 32 -26.69 -33.67 -31.95
C ALA A 32 -27.77 -34.40 -31.13
N TYR A 33 -28.20 -33.79 -30.03
CA TYR A 33 -29.18 -34.35 -29.09
C TYR A 33 -30.39 -33.44 -28.97
N ALA A 34 -31.59 -34.00 -28.98
CA ALA A 34 -32.78 -33.23 -28.65
C ALA A 34 -32.78 -32.86 -27.16
N GLU A 35 -33.03 -31.60 -26.81
CA GLU A 35 -33.13 -31.17 -25.40
C GLU A 35 -34.51 -31.47 -24.79
N GLY A 36 -35.47 -31.83 -25.64
CA GLY A 36 -36.85 -32.12 -25.26
C GLY A 36 -37.65 -32.57 -26.48
N ASP A 37 -38.97 -32.65 -26.32
CA ASP A 37 -39.84 -33.05 -27.40
C ASP A 37 -39.85 -32.03 -28.53
N HIS A 38 -39.48 -32.48 -29.73
CA HIS A 38 -39.58 -31.65 -30.95
C HIS A 38 -41.04 -31.55 -31.39
N SER A 39 -41.48 -30.35 -31.75
CA SER A 39 -42.85 -30.02 -32.15
C SER A 39 -42.86 -28.97 -33.26
N SER A 40 -44.04 -28.47 -33.66
CA SER A 40 -44.15 -27.37 -34.61
C SER A 40 -43.57 -26.04 -34.10
N SER A 41 -43.25 -25.94 -32.81
CA SER A 41 -42.74 -24.72 -32.17
C SER A 41 -41.52 -24.95 -31.27
N SER A 42 -40.96 -26.16 -31.24
CA SER A 42 -39.80 -26.49 -30.40
C SER A 42 -38.90 -27.47 -31.13
N ASN A 43 -37.62 -27.17 -31.17
CA ASN A 43 -36.58 -28.02 -31.75
C ASN A 43 -35.23 -27.84 -31.04
N ALA A 44 -35.26 -27.48 -29.77
CA ALA A 44 -34.07 -27.28 -28.94
C ALA A 44 -33.13 -28.49 -29.04
N THR A 45 -31.85 -28.21 -29.29
CA THR A 45 -30.84 -29.19 -29.66
C THR A 45 -29.47 -28.79 -29.12
N THR A 46 -28.79 -29.74 -28.46
CA THR A 46 -27.39 -29.60 -28.05
C THR A 46 -26.47 -30.26 -29.08
N LEU A 47 -25.37 -29.61 -29.43
CA LEU A 47 -24.28 -30.21 -30.19
C LEU A 47 -23.12 -30.58 -29.26
N GLY A 48 -22.78 -31.85 -29.16
CA GLY A 48 -21.67 -32.36 -28.35
C GLY A 48 -20.46 -32.76 -29.20
N PHE A 49 -19.26 -32.45 -28.70
CA PHE A 49 -17.98 -32.86 -29.26
C PHE A 49 -17.31 -33.85 -28.31
N TYR A 50 -16.96 -35.02 -28.85
CA TYR A 50 -16.50 -36.19 -28.10
C TYR A 50 -15.07 -36.54 -28.51
N THR A 51 -14.20 -36.80 -27.53
CA THR A 51 -12.87 -37.38 -27.74
C THR A 51 -12.52 -38.34 -26.61
N GLY A 52 -11.74 -39.38 -26.91
CA GLY A 52 -11.16 -40.32 -25.94
C GLY A 52 -9.65 -40.20 -25.89
N ALA A 53 -9.06 -40.33 -24.70
CA ALA A 53 -7.60 -40.38 -24.52
C ALA A 53 -7.06 -41.82 -24.61
N SER A 54 -7.68 -42.74 -23.88
CA SER A 54 -7.49 -44.20 -23.94
C SER A 54 -8.76 -44.86 -23.38
N GLU A 55 -9.89 -44.49 -23.99
CA GLU A 55 -11.22 -44.94 -23.63
C GLU A 55 -12.19 -44.67 -24.79
N ALA A 56 -13.43 -45.17 -24.71
CA ALA A 56 -14.50 -44.72 -25.61
C ALA A 56 -14.71 -43.21 -25.49
N ALA A 57 -14.86 -42.52 -26.62
CA ALA A 57 -15.02 -41.08 -26.65
C ALA A 57 -16.17 -40.60 -25.76
N ALA A 58 -15.86 -39.68 -24.86
CA ALA A 58 -16.82 -39.01 -23.99
C ALA A 58 -16.95 -37.54 -24.40
N ILE A 59 -18.07 -36.90 -24.06
CA ILE A 59 -18.27 -35.48 -24.34
C ILE A 59 -17.22 -34.67 -23.59
N LYS A 60 -16.58 -33.72 -24.29
CA LYS A 60 -15.61 -32.79 -23.69
C LYS A 60 -16.03 -31.32 -23.87
N MET A 61 -16.90 -31.06 -24.83
CA MET A 61 -17.46 -29.75 -25.14
C MET A 61 -18.89 -29.89 -25.62
N SER A 62 -19.78 -28.98 -25.22
CA SER A 62 -21.16 -28.95 -25.70
C SER A 62 -21.65 -27.52 -25.95
N LEU A 63 -22.49 -27.34 -26.97
CA LEU A 63 -23.19 -26.08 -27.24
C LEU A 63 -24.70 -26.35 -27.20
N SER A 64 -25.41 -25.78 -26.24
CA SER A 64 -26.86 -25.92 -26.10
C SER A 64 -27.63 -24.96 -27.01
N SER A 65 -28.93 -25.18 -27.14
CA SER A 65 -29.87 -24.28 -27.81
C SER A 65 -29.97 -22.90 -27.15
N GLY A 66 -29.57 -22.80 -25.88
CA GLY A 66 -29.45 -21.53 -25.15
C GLY A 66 -28.18 -20.73 -25.51
N GLY A 67 -27.29 -21.29 -26.34
CA GLY A 67 -26.01 -20.67 -26.68
C GLY A 67 -24.92 -20.84 -25.62
N ASN A 68 -25.17 -21.66 -24.59
CA ASN A 68 -24.18 -21.95 -23.56
C ASN A 68 -23.17 -22.94 -24.09
N LEU A 69 -21.90 -22.51 -24.07
CA LEU A 69 -20.77 -23.38 -24.30
C LEU A 69 -20.29 -23.95 -22.95
N ASP A 70 -20.29 -25.27 -22.83
CA ASP A 70 -19.70 -25.99 -21.69
C ASP A 70 -18.45 -26.74 -22.15
N VAL A 71 -17.37 -26.65 -21.37
CA VAL A 71 -16.07 -27.28 -21.62
C VAL A 71 -15.58 -27.92 -20.33
N THR A 72 -15.29 -29.21 -20.35
CA THR A 72 -14.87 -29.94 -19.14
C THR A 72 -13.44 -29.60 -18.68
N GLY A 73 -12.60 -29.08 -19.59
CA GLY A 73 -11.23 -28.68 -19.32
C GLY A 73 -10.99 -27.18 -19.47
N ASP A 74 -9.71 -26.80 -19.57
CA ASP A 74 -9.32 -25.39 -19.68
C ASP A 74 -9.64 -24.81 -21.06
N ILE A 75 -10.12 -23.56 -21.08
CA ILE A 75 -10.18 -22.75 -22.30
C ILE A 75 -8.91 -21.90 -22.35
N THR A 76 -8.01 -22.24 -23.26
CA THR A 76 -6.75 -21.50 -23.46
C THR A 76 -6.78 -20.72 -24.76
N GLY A 77 -6.40 -19.45 -24.71
CA GLY A 77 -6.27 -18.57 -25.86
C GLY A 77 -5.28 -17.46 -25.54
N LEU A 78 -4.69 -16.86 -26.58
CA LEU A 78 -3.85 -15.66 -26.38
C LEU A 78 -4.68 -14.52 -25.77
N THR A 79 -5.97 -14.45 -26.14
CA THR A 79 -6.95 -13.50 -25.61
C THR A 79 -8.30 -14.19 -25.48
N LEU A 80 -8.98 -14.01 -24.33
CA LEU A 80 -10.39 -14.28 -24.14
C LEU A 80 -11.09 -12.95 -23.87
N ASN A 81 -12.08 -12.59 -24.67
CA ASN A 81 -12.78 -11.32 -24.58
C ASN A 81 -14.24 -11.55 -24.17
N ALA A 82 -14.72 -10.79 -23.20
CA ALA A 82 -16.14 -10.67 -22.94
C ALA A 82 -16.81 -9.86 -24.06
N ASP A 83 -17.99 -10.28 -24.50
CA ASP A 83 -18.75 -9.64 -25.59
C ASP A 83 -20.00 -8.87 -25.09
N GLY A 84 -20.18 -8.77 -23.77
CA GLY A 84 -21.32 -8.09 -23.16
C GLY A 84 -21.13 -7.79 -21.67
N ASP A 85 -22.04 -6.99 -21.12
CA ASP A 85 -22.07 -6.59 -19.71
C ASP A 85 -22.49 -7.74 -18.78
N THR A 86 -22.22 -7.61 -17.49
CA THR A 86 -22.87 -8.40 -16.43
C THR A 86 -24.16 -7.73 -15.99
N ALA A 87 -25.23 -8.47 -15.72
CA ALA A 87 -26.47 -7.93 -15.16
C ALA A 87 -26.59 -8.17 -13.65
N ALA A 88 -27.35 -7.33 -12.97
CA ALA A 88 -27.65 -7.53 -11.55
C ALA A 88 -28.42 -8.85 -11.35
N GLY A 89 -27.90 -9.70 -10.45
CA GLY A 89 -28.47 -11.02 -10.20
C GLY A 89 -27.97 -12.13 -11.14
N ASP A 90 -27.11 -11.80 -12.10
CA ASP A 90 -26.33 -12.82 -12.79
C ASP A 90 -25.49 -13.61 -11.78
N ASN A 91 -25.19 -14.87 -12.11
CA ASN A 91 -24.12 -15.60 -11.44
C ASN A 91 -22.78 -14.86 -11.60
N ALA A 92 -21.74 -15.31 -10.88
CA ALA A 92 -20.41 -14.74 -11.06
C ALA A 92 -19.99 -14.77 -12.54
N ALA A 93 -19.63 -13.60 -13.06
CA ALA A 93 -19.48 -13.36 -14.48
C ALA A 93 -18.31 -12.41 -14.78
N MET A 94 -17.78 -12.54 -16.00
CA MET A 94 -16.88 -11.57 -16.60
C MET A 94 -17.61 -10.88 -17.74
N GLY A 95 -17.66 -9.55 -17.70
CA GLY A 95 -18.33 -8.72 -18.69
C GLY A 95 -17.45 -7.60 -19.23
N TYR A 96 -18.01 -6.82 -20.14
CA TYR A 96 -17.38 -5.64 -20.71
C TYR A 96 -18.40 -4.60 -21.18
N THR A 97 -18.13 -3.32 -20.91
CA THR A 97 -18.74 -2.19 -21.63
C THR A 97 -17.67 -1.19 -22.03
N ALA A 98 -17.91 -0.40 -23.09
CA ALA A 98 -16.98 0.66 -23.47
C ALA A 98 -16.83 1.74 -22.39
N SER A 99 -17.80 1.88 -21.49
CA SER A 99 -17.79 2.88 -20.41
C SER A 99 -17.08 2.38 -19.15
N GLU A 100 -17.18 1.09 -18.83
CA GLU A 100 -16.68 0.52 -17.57
C GLU A 100 -15.42 -0.33 -17.77
N GLY A 101 -15.12 -0.75 -19.01
CA GLY A 101 -14.00 -1.61 -19.30
C GLY A 101 -14.31 -3.06 -18.94
N LEU A 102 -13.32 -3.78 -18.41
CA LEU A 102 -13.51 -5.14 -17.91
C LEU A 102 -14.33 -5.12 -16.62
N ILE A 103 -15.37 -5.94 -16.56
CA ILE A 103 -16.26 -6.04 -15.41
C ILE A 103 -16.11 -7.46 -14.83
N LEU A 104 -15.89 -7.54 -13.53
CA LEU A 104 -15.97 -8.80 -12.77
C LEU A 104 -17.05 -8.62 -11.71
N THR A 105 -18.04 -9.49 -11.72
CA THR A 105 -19.07 -9.57 -10.67
C THR A 105 -19.07 -10.96 -10.07
N GLY A 106 -19.49 -11.04 -8.81
CA GLY A 106 -19.73 -12.31 -8.16
C GLY A 106 -20.80 -12.21 -7.10
N GLN A 107 -21.25 -13.40 -6.67
CA GLN A 107 -22.41 -13.59 -5.80
C GLN A 107 -22.05 -14.62 -4.72
N GLY A 108 -20.83 -14.54 -4.18
CA GLY A 108 -20.41 -15.44 -3.12
C GLY A 108 -21.22 -15.23 -1.85
N SER A 109 -21.20 -16.19 -0.94
CA SER A 109 -21.89 -16.05 0.35
C SER A 109 -21.06 -15.30 1.41
N THR A 110 -19.79 -15.04 1.11
CA THR A 110 -18.81 -14.40 2.01
C THR A 110 -18.15 -13.23 1.32
N ASP A 111 -17.65 -13.47 0.11
CA ASP A 111 -17.04 -12.46 -0.74
C ASP A 111 -17.71 -12.48 -2.11
N ASP A 112 -18.09 -11.30 -2.62
CA ASP A 112 -18.62 -11.16 -3.98
C ASP A 112 -17.48 -11.29 -4.99
N ILE A 113 -16.31 -10.69 -4.70
CA ILE A 113 -15.11 -10.78 -5.55
C ILE A 113 -13.94 -11.27 -4.70
N THR A 114 -13.15 -12.21 -5.24
CA THR A 114 -11.97 -12.75 -4.58
C THR A 114 -10.82 -12.88 -5.58
N ILE A 115 -9.67 -12.30 -5.24
CA ILE A 115 -8.39 -12.55 -5.91
C ILE A 115 -7.53 -13.33 -4.95
N LYS A 116 -6.96 -14.45 -5.40
CA LYS A 116 -6.12 -15.33 -4.58
C LYS A 116 -4.71 -15.46 -5.14
N ASN A 117 -3.76 -15.85 -4.28
CA ASN A 117 -2.50 -16.40 -4.72
C ASN A 117 -2.66 -17.90 -5.08
N ASP A 118 -1.62 -18.49 -5.68
CA ASP A 118 -1.60 -19.91 -6.08
C ASP A 118 -1.58 -20.89 -4.89
N ALA A 119 -1.31 -20.39 -3.68
CA ALA A 119 -1.48 -21.15 -2.43
C ALA A 119 -2.91 -21.05 -1.87
N ASP A 120 -3.87 -20.65 -2.69
CA ASP A 120 -5.30 -20.48 -2.37
C ASP A 120 -5.59 -19.49 -1.22
N THR A 121 -4.69 -18.54 -0.98
CA THR A 121 -4.87 -17.45 -0.02
C THR A 121 -5.50 -16.24 -0.70
N THR A 122 -6.60 -15.72 -0.17
CA THR A 122 -7.20 -14.45 -0.61
C THR A 122 -6.23 -13.30 -0.38
N VAL A 123 -5.92 -12.55 -1.44
CA VAL A 123 -5.05 -11.36 -1.41
C VAL A 123 -5.83 -10.06 -1.47
N VAL A 124 -6.94 -10.03 -2.21
CA VAL A 124 -7.85 -8.89 -2.35
C VAL A 124 -9.28 -9.40 -2.48
N ASN A 125 -10.23 -8.76 -1.80
CA ASN A 125 -11.65 -9.13 -1.87
C ASN A 125 -12.58 -7.92 -1.80
N VAL A 126 -13.84 -8.15 -2.19
CA VAL A 126 -14.99 -7.31 -1.83
C VAL A 126 -15.97 -8.23 -1.12
N ALA A 127 -16.20 -8.00 0.16
CA ALA A 127 -17.11 -8.81 0.97
C ALA A 127 -18.55 -8.71 0.46
N THR A 128 -19.35 -9.75 0.68
CA THR A 128 -20.74 -9.79 0.19
C THR A 128 -21.57 -8.64 0.75
N GLY A 129 -22.14 -7.84 -0.16
CA GLY A 129 -22.93 -6.66 0.18
C GLY A 129 -22.11 -5.45 0.65
N ALA A 130 -20.77 -5.51 0.58
CA ALA A 130 -19.89 -4.38 0.82
C ALA A 130 -19.61 -3.62 -0.48
N THR A 131 -19.10 -2.40 -0.34
CA THR A 131 -18.66 -1.58 -1.49
C THR A 131 -17.16 -1.28 -1.45
N ASP A 132 -16.49 -1.70 -0.39
CA ASP A 132 -15.08 -1.43 -0.15
C ASP A 132 -14.21 -2.60 -0.60
N VAL A 133 -13.02 -2.27 -1.11
CA VAL A 133 -11.98 -3.25 -1.41
C VAL A 133 -11.15 -3.50 -0.15
N GLU A 134 -10.95 -4.77 0.18
CA GLU A 134 -10.11 -5.22 1.28
C GLU A 134 -8.81 -5.84 0.78
N ILE A 135 -7.69 -5.51 1.44
CA ILE A 135 -6.40 -6.16 1.26
C ILE A 135 -6.22 -7.17 2.40
N SER A 136 -6.51 -8.45 2.14
CA SER A 136 -6.68 -9.46 3.18
C SER A 136 -5.40 -10.27 3.50
N ALA A 137 -4.44 -10.36 2.57
CA ALA A 137 -3.21 -11.14 2.80
C ALA A 137 -2.10 -10.38 3.55
N GLY A 138 -2.10 -9.04 3.58
CA GLY A 138 -1.02 -8.27 4.20
C GLY A 138 -0.96 -6.81 3.80
N ASN A 139 0.27 -6.27 3.70
CA ASN A 139 0.51 -4.86 3.42
C ASN A 139 0.51 -4.56 1.91
N ILE A 140 0.28 -3.29 1.57
CA ILE A 140 0.48 -2.77 0.22
C ILE A 140 1.98 -2.48 0.01
N LEU A 141 2.55 -3.03 -1.07
CA LEU A 141 3.92 -2.73 -1.51
C LEU A 141 3.88 -1.93 -2.82
N PHE A 142 4.53 -0.77 -2.84
CA PHE A 142 4.72 0.00 -4.05
C PHE A 142 6.02 -0.38 -4.75
N GLY A 143 5.94 -1.01 -5.93
CA GLY A 143 7.09 -1.61 -6.61
C GLY A 143 8.13 -0.64 -7.20
N THR A 144 7.96 0.68 -7.03
CA THR A 144 8.89 1.71 -7.54
C THR A 144 8.97 2.86 -6.53
N ALA A 145 10.07 3.62 -6.58
CA ALA A 145 10.23 4.82 -5.77
C ALA A 145 9.20 5.92 -6.13
N ASN A 146 9.00 6.87 -5.22
CA ASN A 146 8.11 8.03 -5.38
C ASN A 146 6.65 7.62 -5.64
N LYS A 147 6.14 6.68 -4.83
CA LYS A 147 4.75 6.23 -4.83
C LYS A 147 4.16 6.45 -3.45
N GLY A 148 2.84 6.58 -3.41
CA GLY A 148 2.10 6.84 -2.18
C GLY A 148 0.60 6.63 -2.38
N VAL A 149 -0.18 7.04 -1.40
CA VAL A 149 -1.63 6.94 -1.42
C VAL A 149 -2.24 8.31 -1.74
N TYR A 150 -3.09 8.37 -2.76
CA TYR A 150 -3.92 9.55 -2.99
C TYR A 150 -5.09 9.59 -2.02
N LEU A 151 -5.24 10.71 -1.31
CA LEU A 151 -6.33 10.92 -0.35
C LEU A 151 -7.41 11.82 -0.96
N GLY A 152 -8.35 11.20 -1.68
CA GLY A 152 -9.49 11.90 -2.30
C GLY A 152 -9.17 12.66 -3.59
N VAL A 153 -8.09 12.28 -4.30
CA VAL A 153 -7.71 12.86 -5.60
C VAL A 153 -7.30 11.76 -6.60
N THR A 154 -7.37 12.07 -7.90
CA THR A 154 -6.97 11.16 -8.99
C THR A 154 -5.71 11.61 -9.73
N SER A 155 -5.12 12.73 -9.31
CA SER A 155 -3.86 13.26 -9.82
C SER A 155 -3.05 13.83 -8.66
N ALA A 156 -1.73 13.64 -8.70
CA ALA A 156 -0.79 14.24 -7.76
C ALA A 156 -0.75 15.77 -7.96
N THR A 157 -1.71 16.47 -7.38
CA THR A 157 -1.33 17.73 -6.73
C THR A 157 -0.65 17.32 -5.44
N ALA A 158 0.64 17.65 -5.27
CA ALA A 158 1.48 17.23 -4.14
C ALA A 158 0.88 17.50 -2.73
N ALA A 159 -0.23 18.23 -2.65
CA ALA A 159 -0.98 18.46 -1.42
C ALA A 159 -1.68 17.20 -0.85
N ASN A 160 -2.14 16.26 -1.68
CA ASN A 160 -3.01 15.15 -1.24
C ASN A 160 -2.39 13.76 -1.48
N LEU A 161 -1.08 13.72 -1.71
CA LEU A 161 -0.31 12.48 -1.80
C LEU A 161 0.35 12.21 -0.44
N LEU A 162 0.09 11.05 0.14
CA LEU A 162 0.83 10.53 1.29
C LEU A 162 1.90 9.56 0.78
N ASP A 163 3.14 10.05 0.63
CA ASP A 163 4.24 9.38 -0.04
C ASP A 163 5.46 9.08 0.84
N ASP A 164 5.53 9.65 2.04
CA ASP A 164 6.69 9.48 2.91
C ASP A 164 6.29 9.07 4.33
N TYR A 165 6.93 8.03 4.84
CA TYR A 165 6.88 7.58 6.22
C TYR A 165 8.23 7.00 6.60
N GLU A 166 8.90 7.62 7.56
CA GLU A 166 10.20 7.16 8.04
C GLU A 166 10.28 7.33 9.56
N GLU A 167 10.76 6.30 10.25
CA GLU A 167 11.13 6.36 11.65
C GLU A 167 12.62 6.09 11.77
N GLY A 168 13.28 6.77 12.71
CA GLY A 168 14.69 6.55 12.91
C GLY A 168 15.24 7.15 14.19
N THR A 169 16.56 7.01 14.33
CA THR A 169 17.34 7.64 15.40
C THR A 169 18.30 8.65 14.80
N PHE A 170 18.68 9.65 15.59
CA PHE A 170 19.68 10.62 15.23
C PHE A 170 20.52 11.00 16.45
N THR A 171 21.70 11.56 16.21
CA THR A 171 22.63 11.98 17.27
C THR A 171 22.62 13.50 17.36
N PRO A 172 21.90 14.10 18.33
CA PRO A 172 21.90 15.54 18.50
C PRO A 172 23.26 16.01 19.06
N ALA A 173 23.69 17.20 18.68
CA ALA A 173 24.91 17.81 19.20
C ALA A 173 24.70 19.29 19.51
N TYR A 174 25.30 19.76 20.60
CA TYR A 174 25.45 21.17 20.89
C TYR A 174 26.51 21.78 19.98
N THR A 175 26.26 23.04 19.63
CA THR A 175 27.24 23.96 19.08
C THR A 175 27.16 25.27 19.86
N PHE A 176 28.31 25.93 20.05
CA PHE A 176 28.38 27.25 20.66
C PHE A 176 29.02 28.21 19.66
N GLY A 177 28.25 29.19 19.17
CA GLY A 177 28.71 30.07 18.10
C GLY A 177 29.14 29.33 16.82
N GLY A 178 28.62 28.11 16.61
CA GLY A 178 28.98 27.21 15.51
C GLY A 178 30.20 26.30 15.77
N SER A 179 30.86 26.39 16.93
CA SER A 179 31.96 25.48 17.32
C SER A 179 31.44 24.25 18.07
N THR A 180 32.17 23.14 17.94
CA THR A 180 31.97 21.87 18.68
C THR A 180 33.21 21.47 19.47
N THR A 181 34.21 22.34 19.59
CA THR A 181 35.55 21.94 20.06
C THR A 181 35.58 21.74 21.56
N GLY A 182 36.02 20.57 22.03
CA GLY A 182 36.15 20.32 23.47
C GLY A 182 34.84 20.10 24.22
N ILE A 183 33.69 20.08 23.53
CA ILE A 183 32.43 19.59 24.11
C ILE A 183 32.56 18.08 24.30
N VAL A 184 32.39 17.60 25.54
CA VAL A 184 32.39 16.18 25.86
C VAL A 184 31.00 15.76 26.28
N TYR A 185 30.50 14.69 25.68
CA TYR A 185 29.21 14.10 26.01
C TYR A 185 29.41 12.87 26.88
N GLY A 186 28.59 12.75 27.93
CA GLY A 186 28.53 11.55 28.75
C GLY A 186 27.85 10.39 28.00
N THR A 187 28.03 9.18 28.54
CA THR A 187 27.35 7.98 28.03
C THR A 187 25.83 8.20 28.04
N ASN A 188 25.18 7.99 26.89
CA ASN A 188 23.74 8.15 26.70
C ASN A 188 23.20 9.58 26.83
N LEU A 189 24.04 10.61 26.74
CA LEU A 189 23.60 12.01 26.75
C LEU A 189 23.41 12.60 25.34
N GLN A 190 23.43 11.80 24.27
CA GLN A 190 23.11 12.23 22.90
C GLN A 190 22.16 11.24 22.26
N LYS A 191 20.86 11.44 22.47
CA LYS A 191 19.83 10.51 21.98
C LYS A 191 18.71 11.29 21.31
N GLY A 192 18.52 11.06 20.03
CA GLY A 192 17.38 11.56 19.27
C GLY A 192 16.65 10.41 18.57
N ARG A 193 15.33 10.52 18.47
CA ARG A 193 14.49 9.70 17.60
C ARG A 193 13.48 10.58 16.87
N TYR A 194 13.03 10.13 15.71
CA TYR A 194 12.07 10.88 14.92
C TYR A 194 11.03 9.98 14.25
N THR A 195 9.90 10.59 13.92
CA THR A 195 8.88 10.06 13.01
C THR A 195 8.59 11.13 11.97
N LYS A 196 8.67 10.76 10.69
CA LYS A 196 8.34 11.59 9.53
C LYS A 196 7.06 11.07 8.88
N ILE A 197 6.13 11.98 8.59
CA ILE A 197 4.89 11.70 7.86
C ILE A 197 4.72 12.79 6.80
N GLY A 198 4.90 12.43 5.53
CA GLY A 198 5.06 13.40 4.45
C GLY A 198 6.18 14.39 4.79
N ARG A 199 5.87 15.69 4.77
CA ARG A 199 6.85 16.73 5.16
C ARG A 199 6.97 16.96 6.67
N PHE A 200 6.05 16.46 7.50
CA PHE A 200 6.09 16.73 8.93
C PHE A 200 7.06 15.78 9.64
N VAL A 201 7.92 16.34 10.48
CA VAL A 201 8.89 15.58 11.26
C VAL A 201 8.71 15.95 12.73
N GLU A 202 8.41 14.96 13.57
CA GLU A 202 8.51 15.08 15.03
C GLU A 202 9.81 14.44 15.50
N CYS A 203 10.60 15.18 16.24
CA CYS A 203 11.83 14.72 16.88
C CYS A 203 11.68 14.77 18.39
N ILE A 204 12.02 13.69 19.07
CA ILE A 204 12.16 13.66 20.53
C ILE A 204 13.63 13.42 20.83
N LEU A 205 14.23 14.26 21.67
CA LEU A 205 15.63 14.16 22.00
C LEU A 205 15.94 14.45 23.47
N TYR A 206 17.02 13.83 23.91
CA TYR A 206 17.75 14.11 25.13
C TYR A 206 19.18 14.43 24.76
N ILE A 207 19.66 15.59 25.20
CA ILE A 207 21.01 16.04 24.96
C ILE A 207 21.62 16.63 26.23
N GLY A 208 22.83 16.22 26.56
CA GLY A 208 23.55 16.70 27.74
C GLY A 208 25.05 16.58 27.56
N MET A 209 25.81 17.45 28.23
CA MET A 209 27.27 17.39 28.24
C MET A 209 27.79 16.95 29.61
N THR A 210 29.06 16.55 29.65
CA THR A 210 29.86 16.36 30.87
C THR A 210 31.04 17.33 30.94
N ASP A 211 31.34 18.01 29.84
CA ASP A 211 32.30 19.10 29.75
C ASP A 211 31.82 20.04 28.63
N LYS A 212 31.57 21.31 28.95
CA LYS A 212 31.20 22.32 27.96
C LYS A 212 32.42 22.77 27.16
N GLY A 213 33.62 22.56 27.71
CA GLY A 213 34.86 23.14 27.23
C GLY A 213 34.91 24.66 27.43
N SER A 214 35.86 25.29 26.74
CA SER A 214 36.04 26.76 26.72
C SER A 214 35.14 27.46 25.68
N GLU A 215 34.00 26.85 25.37
CA GLU A 215 33.09 27.28 24.32
C GLU A 215 32.36 28.59 24.67
N SER A 216 32.10 29.41 23.64
CA SER A 216 31.46 30.73 23.74
C SER A 216 30.49 30.98 22.58
N GLY A 217 29.57 31.93 22.73
CA GLY A 217 28.56 32.25 21.71
C GLY A 217 27.20 31.60 21.95
N ASN A 218 26.32 31.68 20.95
CA ASN A 218 24.94 31.20 21.04
C ASN A 218 24.89 29.67 21.02
N ILE A 219 24.01 29.08 21.82
CA ILE A 219 23.78 27.64 21.83
C ILE A 219 22.83 27.27 20.70
N SER A 220 23.23 26.31 19.88
CA SER A 220 22.37 25.68 18.87
C SER A 220 22.50 24.16 18.94
N ILE A 221 21.44 23.45 18.56
CA ILE A 221 21.42 22.00 18.48
C ILE A 221 21.41 21.60 17.01
N THR A 222 22.41 20.84 16.60
CA THR A 222 22.56 20.29 15.24
C THR A 222 22.25 18.80 15.20
N GLY A 223 22.23 18.23 14.00
CA GLY A 223 22.09 16.78 13.79
C GLY A 223 20.65 16.32 13.61
N PHE A 224 19.71 17.25 13.39
CA PHE A 224 18.35 16.90 13.00
C PHE A 224 18.35 16.08 11.70
N PRO A 225 17.43 15.11 11.57
CA PRO A 225 17.49 14.11 10.50
C PRO A 225 17.28 14.68 9.09
N PHE A 226 16.56 15.79 8.95
CA PHE A 226 16.25 16.41 7.67
C PHE A 226 16.52 17.91 7.69
N THR A 227 16.83 18.47 6.52
CA THR A 227 16.87 19.93 6.34
C THR A 227 15.45 20.46 6.36
N SER A 228 15.20 21.51 7.14
CA SER A 228 13.91 22.19 7.17
C SER A 228 13.57 22.87 5.85
N VAL A 229 12.28 23.07 5.61
CA VAL A 229 11.77 23.85 4.49
C VAL A 229 12.32 25.29 4.49
N ASN A 230 12.45 25.87 3.30
CA ASN A 230 12.80 27.28 3.11
C ASN A 230 11.58 28.07 2.62
N ASP A 231 10.64 28.34 3.51
CA ASP A 231 9.35 28.96 3.20
C ASP A 231 9.24 30.44 3.63
N GLY A 232 10.31 30.99 4.21
CA GLY A 232 10.36 32.40 4.62
C GLY A 232 9.56 32.73 5.88
N PHE A 233 8.93 31.74 6.54
CA PHE A 233 8.39 31.92 7.88
C PHE A 233 9.56 31.91 8.89
N ASN A 234 9.61 32.88 9.81
CA ASN A 234 10.75 33.06 10.72
C ASN A 234 10.94 31.91 11.73
N THR A 235 10.00 30.97 11.81
CA THR A 235 10.04 29.81 12.71
C THR A 235 9.22 28.66 12.13
N SER A 236 9.76 27.88 11.19
CA SER A 236 9.08 26.70 10.61
C SER A 236 9.04 25.49 11.55
N ALA A 237 9.42 25.70 12.83
CA ALA A 237 9.45 24.71 13.88
C ALA A 237 9.34 25.34 15.27
N VAL A 238 8.63 24.69 16.18
CA VAL A 238 8.59 25.06 17.61
C VAL A 238 9.13 23.88 18.41
N ALA A 239 10.23 24.11 19.13
CA ALA A 239 10.69 23.17 20.14
C ALA A 239 9.93 23.42 21.45
N HIS A 240 9.29 22.37 21.96
CA HIS A 240 8.80 22.32 23.33
C HIS A 240 9.88 21.65 24.19
N ILE A 241 10.44 22.41 25.13
CA ILE A 241 11.50 21.92 25.99
C ILE A 241 10.86 21.44 27.30
N GLY A 242 10.83 20.12 27.47
CA GLY A 242 10.06 19.47 28.53
C GLY A 242 10.73 19.49 29.90
N ALA A 243 12.08 19.57 29.95
CA ALA A 243 12.82 19.72 31.20
C ALA A 243 14.26 20.17 30.97
N PHE A 244 14.77 20.94 31.94
CA PHE A 244 16.19 21.23 32.15
C PHE A 244 16.66 20.49 33.39
N THR A 245 17.80 19.81 33.28
CA THR A 245 18.45 19.16 34.42
C THR A 245 19.96 19.45 34.37
N GLY A 246 20.60 19.47 35.55
CA GLY A 246 21.99 19.92 35.68
C GLY A 246 22.11 21.45 35.82
N GLY A 247 23.33 21.98 35.67
CA GLY A 247 23.67 23.38 35.94
C GLY A 247 23.28 24.38 34.86
N TRP A 248 22.00 24.50 34.54
CA TRP A 248 21.54 25.64 33.76
C TRP A 248 21.45 26.90 34.66
N ASP A 249 22.18 27.96 34.31
CA ASP A 249 22.10 29.26 35.00
C ASP A 249 21.02 30.12 34.33
N LEU A 250 19.77 29.85 34.72
CA LEU A 250 18.58 30.51 34.19
C LEU A 250 18.16 31.69 35.08
N SER A 251 17.67 32.76 34.46
CA SER A 251 16.94 33.78 35.22
C SER A 251 15.66 33.18 35.81
N ALA A 252 15.24 33.64 37.00
CA ALA A 252 14.17 33.03 37.79
C ALA A 252 12.77 32.99 37.11
N GLU A 253 12.61 33.63 35.95
CA GLU A 253 11.36 33.75 35.18
C GLU A 253 11.53 33.35 33.70
N ALA A 254 12.67 32.76 33.34
CA ALA A 254 12.99 32.42 31.96
C ALA A 254 12.52 31.03 31.54
N HIS A 255 11.89 30.99 30.36
CA HIS A 255 11.56 29.74 29.68
C HIS A 255 12.35 29.67 28.38
N PHE A 256 13.00 28.55 28.11
CA PHE A 256 13.61 28.34 26.81
C PHE A 256 12.59 27.85 25.80
N THR A 257 12.82 28.27 24.57
CA THR A 257 12.18 27.82 23.35
C THR A 257 13.27 27.51 22.33
N GLY A 258 12.90 26.91 21.21
CA GLY A 258 13.80 26.78 20.09
C GLY A 258 13.07 26.85 18.77
N ALA A 259 13.78 27.31 17.75
CA ALA A 259 13.29 27.35 16.38
C ALA A 259 14.31 26.71 15.45
N VAL A 260 13.86 25.81 14.58
CA VAL A 260 14.70 25.23 13.52
C VAL A 260 14.84 26.29 12.44
N GLN A 261 16.07 26.63 12.10
CA GLN A 261 16.35 27.64 11.09
C GLN A 261 15.90 27.15 9.71
N ASN A 262 15.46 28.05 8.84
CA ASN A 262 15.06 27.71 7.48
C ASN A 262 16.23 27.13 6.67
N ASN A 263 15.94 26.15 5.81
CA ASN A 263 16.96 25.46 5.03
C ASN A 263 18.12 24.92 5.88
N SER A 264 17.82 24.40 7.07
CA SER A 264 18.84 23.96 8.03
C SER A 264 18.38 22.75 8.82
N ALA A 265 19.36 21.98 9.30
CA ALA A 265 19.17 20.89 10.26
C ALA A 265 19.61 21.32 11.68
N THR A 266 19.39 22.61 12.00
CA THR A 266 19.87 23.26 13.22
C THR A 266 18.74 23.99 13.93
N LEU A 267 18.60 23.74 15.23
CA LEU A 267 17.72 24.45 16.14
C LEU A 267 18.51 25.51 16.91
N GLU A 268 18.08 26.76 16.87
CA GLU A 268 18.61 27.82 17.74
C GLU A 268 17.81 27.86 19.05
N LEU A 269 18.49 27.91 20.19
CA LEU A 269 17.83 28.06 21.50
C LEU A 269 17.61 29.53 21.83
N ARG A 270 16.42 29.84 22.36
CA ARG A 270 16.01 31.20 22.74
C ARG A 270 15.38 31.23 24.12
N GLU A 271 15.76 32.20 24.93
CA GLU A 271 15.19 32.51 26.24
C GLU A 271 14.05 33.52 26.07
N ASN A 272 12.89 33.22 26.65
CA ASN A 272 11.77 34.16 26.80
C ASN A 272 11.61 34.49 28.28
N VAL A 273 11.56 35.78 28.60
CA VAL A 273 11.31 36.28 29.95
C VAL A 273 9.89 36.83 29.99
N PHE A 274 8.98 36.16 30.71
CA PHE A 274 7.56 36.50 30.72
C PHE A 274 7.23 37.89 31.31
N SER A 275 8.16 38.49 32.06
CA SER A 275 7.93 39.75 32.79
C SER A 275 8.30 41.01 32.04
N THR A 276 8.84 40.91 30.82
CA THR A 276 9.16 42.09 30.00
C THR A 276 8.63 41.89 28.58
N ASP A 277 8.09 42.93 27.95
CA ASP A 277 7.69 42.99 26.52
C ASP A 277 8.92 42.89 25.57
N THR A 278 9.98 42.22 26.00
CA THR A 278 11.24 42.09 25.26
C THR A 278 11.19 40.82 24.42
N ASN A 279 11.60 40.94 23.15
CA ASN A 279 11.73 39.81 22.23
C ASN A 279 12.63 38.70 22.82
N ALA A 280 12.34 37.45 22.45
CA ALA A 280 13.16 36.28 22.80
C ALA A 280 14.64 36.51 22.45
N VAL A 281 15.54 36.29 23.42
CA VAL A 281 16.98 36.48 23.28
C VAL A 281 17.65 35.13 23.05
N ALA A 282 18.77 35.09 22.32
CA ALA A 282 19.51 33.85 22.12
C ALA A 282 20.07 33.31 23.45
N VAL A 283 19.93 32.00 23.68
CA VAL A 283 20.62 31.33 24.80
C VAL A 283 22.11 31.26 24.47
N THR A 284 22.97 31.60 25.42
CA THR A 284 24.43 31.65 25.20
C THR A 284 25.18 30.66 26.08
N ALA A 285 26.43 30.38 25.73
CA ALA A 285 27.33 29.52 26.49
C ALA A 285 27.48 29.91 27.97
N ALA A 286 27.19 31.16 28.34
CA ALA A 286 27.24 31.63 29.72
C ALA A 286 26.12 31.04 30.60
N MET A 287 25.02 30.59 29.99
CA MET A 287 23.86 30.00 30.67
C MET A 287 23.99 28.48 30.86
N ALA A 288 25.01 27.86 30.27
CA ALA A 288 25.27 26.44 30.36
C ALA A 288 26.55 26.15 31.17
N THR A 289 26.49 25.13 32.01
CA THR A 289 27.62 24.49 32.70
C THR A 289 28.04 23.19 32.01
N ASP A 290 29.08 22.56 32.55
CA ASP A 290 29.61 21.27 32.10
C ASP A 290 28.62 20.10 32.24
N ASP A 291 27.57 20.23 33.07
CA ASP A 291 26.56 19.21 33.31
C ASP A 291 25.17 19.61 32.77
N SER A 292 25.09 20.60 31.88
CA SER A 292 23.83 21.07 31.31
C SER A 292 23.16 20.04 30.41
N GLN A 293 21.90 19.67 30.71
CA GLN A 293 21.12 18.67 29.98
C GLN A 293 19.70 19.13 29.69
N MET A 294 19.13 18.62 28.60
CA MET A 294 17.84 19.03 28.06
C MET A 294 17.05 17.86 27.48
N TYR A 295 15.75 17.87 27.73
CA TYR A 295 14.77 17.02 27.05
C TYR A 295 13.85 17.86 26.17
N MET A 296 13.74 17.53 24.90
CA MET A 296 12.95 18.33 23.95
C MET A 296 12.06 17.45 23.06
N SER A 297 10.91 17.98 22.68
CA SER A 297 10.19 17.60 21.47
C SER A 297 10.25 18.76 20.48
N VAL A 298 10.53 18.47 19.22
CA VAL A 298 10.65 19.47 18.14
C VAL A 298 9.84 18.99 16.96
N MET A 299 8.89 19.81 16.52
CA MET A 299 8.13 19.58 15.29
C MET A 299 8.56 20.58 14.23
N TYR A 300 8.88 20.10 13.02
CA TYR A 300 9.23 20.94 11.88
C TYR A 300 8.79 20.32 10.55
N GLN A 301 8.89 21.10 9.47
CA GLN A 301 8.65 20.61 8.11
C GLN A 301 9.97 20.40 7.38
N ALA A 302 10.20 19.21 6.83
CA ALA A 302 11.32 18.90 5.96
C ALA A 302 11.12 19.48 4.55
N ALA A 303 12.23 19.82 3.89
CA ALA A 303 12.27 20.27 2.50
C ALA A 303 11.96 19.15 1.49
#